data_AF-A0A1I7GHR0-F1
#
_entry.id   AF-A0A1I7GHR0-F1
#
_cell.length_a   1.000
_cell.length_b   1.000
_cell.length_c   1.000
_cell.angle_alpha   90.00
_cell.angle_beta   90.00
_cell.angle_gamma   90.00
#
_symmetry.space_group_name_H-M   'P 1'
#
loop_
_entity.id
_entity.type
_entity.pdbx_description
1 polymer ?
#
loop_
_entity_poly.entity_id
_entity_poly.type
_entity_poly.pdbx_seq_one_letter_code
_entity_poly.pdbx_strand_id
1 'polypeptide(L)'
;MASPSINPHPIEEDSALQSSMRVFIDAVEMLAMPAAEQCQAMGDYNVAWELKDDVVAGRYLLGRGCFTAEQEAWIRALIAALAAVDVQSLPAGPGRAANLAALDQACWEPMRFLAREVVRRIATP
;
A
#
# COMPACT_ATOMS: atom_id res chain seq x y z
N MET A 1 32.52 -31.27 7.45
CA MET A 1 31.06 -31.26 7.21
C MET A 1 30.71 -29.87 6.71
N ALA A 2 30.41 -29.72 5.42
CA ALA A 2 29.95 -28.45 4.87
C ALA A 2 28.42 -28.41 5.02
N SER A 3 27.91 -27.39 5.70
CA SER A 3 26.46 -27.13 5.76
C SER A 3 25.94 -26.87 4.34
N PRO A 4 24.78 -27.42 3.95
CA PRO A 4 24.22 -27.12 2.65
C PRO A 4 23.81 -25.65 2.63
N SER A 5 24.40 -24.88 1.73
CA SER A 5 23.94 -23.54 1.39
C SER A 5 22.57 -23.72 0.73
N ILE A 6 21.51 -23.36 1.46
CA ILE A 6 20.17 -23.25 0.90
C ILE A 6 20.20 -22.00 0.02
N ASN A 7 20.46 -22.19 -1.27
CA ASN A 7 20.07 -21.20 -2.26
C ASN A 7 18.53 -21.17 -2.24
N PRO A 8 17.90 -20.03 -1.95
CA PRO A 8 16.45 -19.93 -2.13
C PRO A 8 16.13 -20.27 -3.58
N HIS A 9 15.17 -21.18 -3.77
CA HIS A 9 14.82 -21.68 -5.09
C HIS A 9 14.12 -20.56 -5.90
N PRO A 10 14.36 -20.43 -7.22
CA PRO A 10 13.70 -19.44 -8.09
C PRO A 10 12.17 -19.45 -8.03
N ILE A 11 11.57 -20.58 -7.65
CA ILE A 11 10.12 -20.77 -7.51
C ILE A 11 9.56 -20.02 -6.28
N GLU A 12 10.35 -19.91 -5.21
CA GLU A 12 9.95 -19.20 -3.98
C GLU A 12 10.01 -17.68 -4.17
N GLU A 13 11.02 -17.19 -4.89
CA GLU A 13 11.13 -15.76 -5.22
C GLU A 13 9.98 -15.29 -6.10
N ASP A 14 9.55 -16.11 -7.06
CA ASP A 14 8.43 -15.80 -7.95
C ASP A 14 7.09 -15.79 -7.19
N SER A 15 6.89 -16.75 -6.28
CA SER A 15 5.72 -16.80 -5.39
C SER A 15 5.68 -15.63 -4.39
N ALA A 16 6.82 -15.28 -3.79
CA ALA A 16 6.93 -14.15 -2.87
C ALA A 16 6.69 -12.81 -3.59
N LEU A 17 7.19 -12.66 -4.82
CA LEU A 17 6.99 -11.47 -5.64
C LEU A 17 5.51 -11.33 -6.02
N GLN A 18 4.87 -12.39 -6.48
CA GLN A 18 3.44 -12.40 -6.80
C GLN A 18 2.58 -12.08 -5.57
N SER A 19 2.90 -12.66 -4.43
CA SER A 19 2.21 -12.37 -3.16
C SER A 19 2.39 -10.91 -2.76
N SER A 20 3.60 -10.37 -2.87
CA SER A 20 3.89 -8.96 -2.58
C SER A 20 3.15 -8.02 -3.55
N MET A 21 3.06 -8.37 -4.83
CA MET A 21 2.27 -7.62 -5.81
C MET A 21 0.79 -7.61 -5.47
N ARG A 22 0.22 -8.77 -5.10
CA ARG A 22 -1.19 -8.86 -4.69
C ARG A 22 -1.46 -7.96 -3.48
N VAL A 23 -0.69 -8.10 -2.42
CA VAL A 23 -0.84 -7.29 -1.20
C VAL A 23 -0.74 -5.80 -1.51
N PHE A 24 0.24 -5.41 -2.33
CA PHE A 24 0.39 -4.01 -2.74
C PHE A 24 -0.82 -3.50 -3.52
N ILE A 25 -1.30 -4.26 -4.52
CA ILE A 25 -2.46 -3.85 -5.33
C ILE A 25 -3.69 -3.71 -4.45
N ASP A 26 -3.97 -4.71 -3.59
CA ASP A 26 -5.12 -4.69 -2.70
C ASP A 26 -5.06 -3.49 -1.73
N ALA A 27 -3.87 -3.17 -1.19
CA ALA A 27 -3.67 -1.99 -0.33
C ALA A 27 -3.89 -0.66 -1.09
N VAL A 28 -3.42 -0.55 -2.33
CA VAL A 28 -3.63 0.66 -3.15
C VAL A 28 -5.12 0.80 -3.53
N GLU A 29 -5.80 -0.30 -3.86
CA GLU A 29 -7.23 -0.30 -4.11
C GLU A 29 -8.02 0.15 -2.88
N MET A 30 -7.68 -0.38 -1.69
CA MET A 30 -8.28 0.08 -0.42
C MET A 30 -8.02 1.57 -0.19
N LEU A 31 -6.78 2.05 -0.40
CA LEU A 31 -6.46 3.47 -0.26
C LEU A 31 -7.26 4.36 -1.22
N ALA A 32 -7.65 3.87 -2.39
CA ALA A 32 -8.47 4.61 -3.34
C ALA A 32 -9.94 4.81 -2.90
N MET A 33 -10.43 3.98 -1.96
CA MET A 33 -11.82 3.97 -1.47
C MET A 33 -12.14 5.17 -0.55
N PRO A 34 -13.43 5.49 -0.33
CA PRO A 34 -13.86 6.38 0.75
C PRO A 34 -13.44 5.87 2.15
N ALA A 35 -13.25 6.77 3.11
CA ALA A 35 -12.81 6.43 4.47
C ALA A 35 -13.67 5.37 5.17
N ALA A 36 -14.99 5.41 4.98
CA ALA A 36 -15.91 4.43 5.57
C ALA A 36 -15.73 3.00 5.05
N GLU A 37 -15.40 2.88 3.76
CA GLU A 37 -15.12 1.61 3.08
C GLU A 37 -13.72 1.10 3.44
N GLN A 38 -12.73 2.00 3.54
CA GLN A 38 -11.39 1.67 4.06
C GLN A 38 -11.46 1.01 5.44
N CYS A 39 -12.20 1.64 6.37
CA CYS A 39 -12.41 1.10 7.70
C CYS A 39 -13.06 -0.29 7.68
N GLN A 40 -14.06 -0.49 6.84
CA GLN A 40 -14.73 -1.79 6.73
C GLN A 40 -13.82 -2.88 6.14
N ALA A 41 -13.03 -2.55 5.11
CA ALA A 41 -12.12 -3.48 4.45
C ALA A 41 -10.97 -3.93 5.38
N MET A 42 -10.50 -3.03 6.25
CA MET A 42 -9.39 -3.26 7.19
C MET A 42 -9.84 -3.70 8.59
N GLY A 43 -11.14 -3.98 8.80
CA GLY A 43 -11.65 -4.50 10.07
C GLY A 43 -11.70 -3.48 11.23
N ASP A 44 -11.77 -2.18 10.92
CA ASP A 44 -11.90 -1.07 11.88
C ASP A 44 -10.73 -0.95 12.89
N TYR A 45 -9.54 -1.44 12.54
CA TYR A 45 -8.36 -1.41 13.40
C TYR A 45 -7.15 -0.76 12.70
N ASN A 46 -6.55 0.27 13.31
CA ASN A 46 -5.34 0.97 12.86
C ASN A 46 -5.26 1.33 11.37
N VAL A 47 -6.41 1.60 10.75
CA VAL A 47 -6.58 1.61 9.30
C VAL A 47 -5.64 2.61 8.63
N ALA A 48 -5.51 3.81 9.19
CA ALA A 48 -4.64 4.86 8.65
C ALA A 48 -3.13 4.52 8.70
N TRP A 49 -2.68 3.78 9.73
CA TRP A 49 -1.29 3.40 9.90
C TRP A 49 -0.94 2.20 9.03
N GLU A 50 -1.75 1.14 9.11
CA GLU A 50 -1.53 -0.10 8.36
C GLU A 50 -1.59 0.16 6.86
N LEU A 51 -2.60 0.91 6.40
CA LEU A 51 -2.74 1.21 4.97
C LEU A 51 -1.59 2.07 4.41
N LYS A 52 -1.04 2.98 5.23
CA LYS A 52 0.16 3.73 4.85
C LYS A 52 1.36 2.80 4.74
N ASP A 53 1.58 1.96 5.73
CA ASP A 53 2.75 1.08 5.79
C ASP A 53 2.71 0.03 4.68
N ASP A 54 1.54 -0.57 4.41
CA ASP A 54 1.35 -1.56 3.35
C ASP A 54 1.63 -0.97 1.95
N VAL A 55 1.11 0.22 1.68
CA VAL A 55 1.37 0.88 0.38
C VAL A 55 2.83 1.32 0.26
N VAL A 56 3.44 1.84 1.33
CA VAL A 56 4.87 2.23 1.35
C VAL A 56 5.79 1.01 1.18
N ALA A 57 5.42 -0.15 1.73
CA ALA A 57 6.14 -1.41 1.54
C ALA A 57 6.21 -1.84 0.06
N GLY A 58 5.24 -1.41 -0.76
CA GLY A 58 5.23 -1.56 -2.21
C GLY A 58 6.48 -1.07 -2.94
N ARG A 59 7.32 -0.23 -2.29
CA ARG A 59 8.64 0.17 -2.82
C ARG A 59 9.51 -1.02 -3.21
N TYR A 60 9.32 -2.18 -2.56
CA TYR A 60 10.06 -3.41 -2.84
C TYR A 60 9.85 -3.94 -4.27
N LEU A 61 8.72 -3.62 -4.88
CA LEU A 61 8.35 -4.05 -6.24
C LEU A 61 8.97 -3.20 -7.35
N LEU A 62 9.44 -1.99 -7.01
CA LEU A 62 10.01 -1.07 -7.98
C LEU A 62 11.35 -1.58 -8.52
N GLY A 63 11.52 -1.56 -9.84
CA GLY A 63 12.71 -2.04 -10.54
C GLY A 63 12.80 -3.57 -10.66
N ARG A 64 11.76 -4.30 -10.25
CA ARG A 64 11.71 -5.78 -10.32
C ARG A 64 11.09 -6.30 -11.62
N GLY A 65 10.71 -5.41 -12.54
CA GLY A 65 10.05 -5.77 -13.80
C GLY A 65 8.55 -6.04 -13.67
N CYS A 66 7.95 -5.74 -12.50
CA CYS A 66 6.52 -5.93 -12.24
C CYS A 66 5.63 -4.89 -12.94
N PHE A 67 6.20 -3.72 -13.27
CA PHE A 67 5.47 -2.54 -13.73
C PHE A 67 6.21 -1.85 -14.88
N THR A 68 5.48 -1.13 -15.72
CA THR A 68 6.07 -0.24 -16.74
C THR A 68 6.73 0.98 -16.07
N ALA A 69 7.61 1.68 -16.79
CA ALA A 69 8.24 2.90 -16.27
C ALA A 69 7.23 3.99 -15.87
N GLU A 70 6.11 4.10 -16.60
CA GLU A 70 5.03 5.02 -16.25
C GLU A 70 4.32 4.58 -14.95
N GLN A 71 3.94 3.31 -14.84
CA GLN A 71 3.32 2.77 -13.63
C GLN A 71 4.23 2.96 -12.41
N GLU A 72 5.53 2.67 -12.54
CA GLU A 72 6.50 2.91 -11.47
C GLU A 72 6.60 4.38 -11.07
N ALA A 73 6.53 5.32 -12.02
CA ALA A 73 6.57 6.75 -11.71
C ALA A 73 5.38 7.17 -10.82
N TRP A 74 4.18 6.67 -11.12
CA TRP A 74 2.99 6.92 -10.30
C TRP A 74 3.05 6.24 -8.94
N ILE A 75 3.53 5.00 -8.87
CA ILE A 75 3.75 4.30 -7.60
C ILE A 75 4.76 5.05 -6.72
N ARG A 76 5.86 5.54 -7.30
CA ARG A 76 6.85 6.36 -6.59
C ARG A 76 6.25 7.66 -6.06
N ALA A 77 5.43 8.34 -6.86
CA ALA A 77 4.74 9.55 -6.43
C ALA A 77 3.78 9.29 -5.26
N LEU A 78 2.99 8.22 -5.32
CA LEU A 78 2.10 7.80 -4.23
C LEU A 78 2.88 7.48 -2.95
N ILE A 79 3.93 6.66 -3.04
CA ILE A 79 4.75 6.28 -1.89
C ILE A 79 5.43 7.51 -1.26
N ALA A 80 5.95 8.42 -2.07
CA ALA A 80 6.56 9.65 -1.57
C ALA A 80 5.55 10.54 -0.84
N ALA A 81 4.33 10.69 -1.38
CA ALA A 81 3.26 11.45 -0.74
C ALA A 81 2.82 10.83 0.59
N LEU A 82 2.66 9.50 0.63
CA LEU A 82 2.31 8.77 1.85
C LEU A 82 3.41 8.84 2.91
N ALA A 83 4.68 8.72 2.52
CA ALA A 83 5.80 8.84 3.44
C ALA A 83 5.85 10.22 4.14
N ALA A 84 5.33 11.26 3.50
CA ALA A 84 5.23 12.61 4.07
C ALA A 84 4.03 12.81 5.01
N VAL A 85 3.11 11.84 5.13
CA VAL A 85 2.00 11.93 6.09
C VAL A 85 2.52 11.73 7.51
N ASP A 86 2.37 12.78 8.33
CA ASP A 86 2.60 12.70 9.77
C ASP A 86 1.41 12.02 10.47
N VAL A 87 1.40 10.70 10.43
CA VAL A 87 0.37 9.89 11.09
C VAL A 87 0.34 10.06 12.62
N GLN A 88 1.42 10.55 13.24
CA GLN A 88 1.46 10.77 14.70
C GLN A 88 0.63 11.98 15.12
N SER A 89 0.34 12.89 14.19
CA SER A 89 -0.56 14.03 14.40
C SER A 89 -2.05 13.69 14.27
N LEU A 90 -2.39 12.49 13.79
CA LEU A 90 -3.77 12.10 13.52
C LEU A 90 -4.48 11.63 14.81
N PRO A 91 -5.82 11.81 14.88
CA PRO A 91 -6.61 11.18 15.93
C PRO A 91 -6.36 9.68 16.01
N ALA A 92 -6.03 9.18 17.20
CA ALA A 92 -5.81 7.76 17.46
C ALA A 92 -6.76 7.28 18.55
N GLY A 93 -7.19 6.03 18.45
CA GLY A 93 -8.08 5.41 19.43
C GLY A 93 -8.64 4.08 18.95
N PRO A 94 -9.28 3.32 19.84
CA PRO A 94 -9.85 2.03 19.49
C PRO A 94 -11.13 2.17 18.64
N GLY A 95 -11.26 1.28 17.68
CA GLY A 95 -12.50 1.05 16.94
C GLY A 95 -12.83 2.06 15.85
N ARG A 96 -13.98 1.85 15.21
CA ARG A 96 -14.38 2.52 13.97
C ARG A 96 -14.38 4.04 14.04
N ALA A 97 -14.91 4.63 15.11
CA ALA A 97 -15.06 6.08 15.21
C ALA A 97 -13.71 6.82 15.17
N ALA A 98 -12.71 6.30 15.89
CA ALA A 98 -11.37 6.87 15.89
C ALA A 98 -10.68 6.71 14.53
N ASN A 99 -10.79 5.52 13.92
CA ASN A 99 -10.24 5.27 12.58
C ASN A 99 -10.86 6.19 11.51
N LEU A 100 -12.18 6.40 11.56
CA LEU A 100 -12.84 7.35 10.66
C LEU A 100 -12.34 8.77 10.88
N ALA A 101 -12.22 9.23 12.13
CA ALA A 101 -11.70 10.56 12.43
C ALA A 101 -10.26 10.77 11.92
N ALA A 102 -9.43 9.73 11.97
CA ALA A 102 -8.08 9.73 11.41
C ALA A 102 -8.10 9.81 9.87
N LEU A 103 -8.95 9.01 9.23
CA LEU A 103 -9.05 8.93 7.77
C LEU A 103 -9.79 10.11 7.14
N ASP A 104 -10.64 10.82 7.89
CA ASP A 104 -11.39 11.98 7.39
C ASP A 104 -10.53 13.26 7.34
N GLN A 105 -9.27 13.19 7.79
CA GLN A 105 -8.34 14.31 7.68
C GLN A 105 -8.03 14.62 6.20
N ALA A 106 -7.99 15.91 5.88
CA ALA A 106 -7.78 16.42 4.51
C ALA A 106 -6.45 15.95 3.89
N CYS A 107 -5.46 15.59 4.71
CA CYS A 107 -4.20 15.05 4.22
C CYS A 107 -4.40 13.77 3.40
N TRP A 108 -5.47 12.99 3.60
CA TRP A 108 -5.70 11.76 2.86
C TRP A 108 -6.25 11.99 1.45
N GLU A 109 -6.89 13.13 1.15
CA GLU A 109 -7.52 13.35 -0.16
C GLU A 109 -6.55 13.26 -1.35
N PRO A 110 -5.36 13.91 -1.33
CA PRO A 110 -4.37 13.75 -2.39
C PRO A 110 -3.88 12.30 -2.53
N MET A 111 -3.83 11.56 -1.43
CA MET A 111 -3.33 10.17 -1.40
C MET A 111 -4.36 9.24 -2.03
N ARG A 112 -5.65 9.41 -1.73
CA ARG A 112 -6.72 8.69 -2.42
C ARG A 112 -6.78 9.03 -3.90
N PHE A 113 -6.51 10.28 -4.28
CA PHE A 113 -6.40 10.67 -5.69
C PHE A 113 -5.24 9.94 -6.38
N LEU A 114 -4.03 9.98 -5.81
CA LEU A 114 -2.86 9.29 -6.36
C LEU A 114 -3.08 7.77 -6.43
N ALA A 115 -3.71 7.18 -5.40
CA ALA A 115 -4.06 5.76 -5.39
C ALA A 115 -5.00 5.41 -6.55
N ARG A 116 -6.04 6.20 -6.80
CA ARG A 116 -6.91 6.01 -7.98
C ARG A 116 -6.15 6.08 -9.30
N GLU A 117 -5.20 7.01 -9.44
CA GLU A 117 -4.37 7.12 -10.63
C GLU A 117 -3.44 5.91 -10.83
N VAL A 118 -2.94 5.33 -9.74
CA VAL A 118 -2.17 4.07 -9.76
C VAL A 118 -3.06 2.90 -10.17
N VAL A 119 -4.23 2.73 -9.54
CA VAL A 119 -5.19 1.64 -9.87
C VAL A 119 -5.54 1.67 -11.36
N ARG A 120 -5.92 2.83 -11.91
CA ARG A 120 -6.27 2.94 -13.34
C ARG A 120 -5.17 2.47 -14.26
N ARG A 121 -3.91 2.75 -13.93
CA ARG A 121 -2.76 2.41 -14.76
C ARG A 121 -2.33 0.96 -14.64
N ILE A 122 -2.51 0.35 -13.46
CA ILE A 122 -2.23 -1.07 -13.26
C ILE A 122 -3.34 -1.94 -13.84
N ALA A 123 -4.60 -1.48 -13.80
CA ALA A 123 -5.76 -2.21 -14.34
C ALA A 123 -5.90 -2.12 -15.87
N THR A 124 -5.11 -1.29 -16.55
CA THR A 124 -5.13 -1.19 -18.02
C THR A 124 -4.19 -2.26 -18.61
N PRO A 125 -4.69 -3.19 -19.45
CA PRO A 125 -3.88 -4.23 -20.08
C PRO A 125 -2.87 -3.70 -21.10
#